data_AF-A0A929YC33-F1
#
_entry.id   AF-A0A929YC33-F1
#
_cell.length_a   1.000
_cell.length_b   1.000
_cell.length_c   1.000
_cell.angle_alpha   90.00
_cell.angle_beta   90.00
_cell.angle_gamma   90.00
#
_symmetry.space_group_name_H-M   'P 1'
#
loop_
_entity.id
_entity.type
_entity.pdbx_description
1 polymer ?
#
loop_
_entity_poly.entity_id
_entity_poly.type
_entity_poly.pdbx_seq_one_letter_code
_entity_poly.pdbx_strand_id
1 'polypeptide(L)'
;VLDTFSRQIAIFSGYAREMMPISWEVADKRTYVHWAKKKYDVLVFGMPQKFHYGDGMGTNPIMMMQALSAQVLRFKRVMSDRCVILCSSLCNGYFNDARWPYLRALYEDFQHDSMNILPDMNRLGEYYGTNAEYIRKYRFANAFHPFHGFSMMACGHIAEMNTSAIYIVGAQDPGYARGMGLKVRESFEEALEDAKKKFVGENPNILALPLTFKRAAVHLCMEDKNLDGMDEYGFRPGDPHYAHHDAAQIKAEQEVRELRD
;
A
#
# COMPACT_ATOMS: atom_id res chain seq x y z
N VAL A 1 -7.42 2.37 21.51
CA VAL A 1 -7.61 1.39 20.40
C VAL A 1 -9.02 1.51 19.86
N LEU A 2 -9.17 1.51 18.54
CA LEU A 2 -10.47 1.57 17.84
C LEU A 2 -10.78 0.26 17.11
N ASP A 3 -12.06 -0.11 17.01
CA ASP A 3 -12.49 -1.23 16.19
C ASP A 3 -12.76 -0.87 14.72
N THR A 4 -13.24 -1.84 13.93
CA THR A 4 -13.58 -1.69 12.51
C THR A 4 -14.63 -0.60 12.23
N PHE A 5 -15.44 -0.25 13.23
CA PHE A 5 -16.48 0.79 13.16
C PHE A 5 -16.03 2.10 13.82
N SER A 6 -14.73 2.25 14.09
CA SER A 6 -14.15 3.41 14.79
C SER A 6 -14.69 3.61 16.20
N ARG A 7 -15.20 2.56 16.86
CA ARG A 7 -15.61 2.62 18.26
C ARG A 7 -14.40 2.42 19.14
N GLN A 8 -14.32 3.19 20.22
CA GLN A 8 -13.27 3.03 21.22
C GLN A 8 -13.47 1.75 22.01
N ILE A 9 -12.50 0.83 21.93
CA ILE A 9 -12.55 -0.47 22.63
C ILE A 9 -11.56 -0.56 23.79
N ALA A 10 -10.57 0.34 23.85
CA ALA A 10 -9.66 0.47 24.99
C ALA A 10 -9.01 1.86 25.00
N ILE A 11 -8.73 2.39 26.19
CA ILE A 11 -7.94 3.60 26.43
C ILE A 11 -6.73 3.23 27.26
N PHE A 12 -5.56 3.75 26.88
CA PHE A 12 -4.32 3.67 27.64
C PHE A 12 -3.80 5.10 27.81
N SER A 13 -3.33 5.43 29.01
CA SER A 13 -2.82 6.76 29.35
C SER A 13 -1.61 6.60 30.27
N GLY A 14 -0.53 7.32 29.99
CA GLY A 14 0.74 7.19 30.70
C GLY A 14 1.92 7.42 29.77
N TYR A 15 3.11 7.02 30.23
CA TYR A 15 4.34 7.12 29.45
C TYR A 15 4.28 6.22 28.21
N ALA A 16 4.55 6.77 27.02
CA ALA A 16 4.34 6.08 25.75
C ALA A 16 5.10 4.74 25.67
N ARG A 17 6.34 4.69 26.17
CA ARG A 17 7.17 3.47 26.17
C ARG A 17 6.53 2.31 26.95
N GLU A 18 5.82 2.60 28.03
CA GLU A 18 5.14 1.58 28.84
C GLU A 18 3.75 1.27 28.28
N MET A 19 3.01 2.29 27.83
CA MET A 19 1.63 2.12 27.39
C MET A 19 1.53 1.52 25.98
N MET A 20 2.51 1.74 25.09
CA MET A 20 2.48 1.23 23.73
C MET A 20 2.43 -0.30 23.68
N PRO A 21 3.34 -1.06 24.33
CA PRO A 21 3.29 -2.52 24.31
C PRO A 21 1.95 -3.09 24.82
N ILE A 22 1.43 -2.53 25.92
CA ILE A 22 0.15 -2.95 26.50
C ILE A 22 -1.00 -2.65 25.52
N SER A 23 -0.95 -1.51 24.84
CA SER A 23 -1.97 -1.15 23.85
C SER A 23 -1.96 -2.04 22.61
N TRP A 24 -0.78 -2.56 22.23
CA TRP A 24 -0.60 -3.45 21.09
C TRP A 24 -1.29 -4.79 21.32
N GLU A 25 -1.27 -5.36 22.52
CA GLU A 25 -1.97 -6.62 22.81
C GLU A 25 -3.48 -6.57 22.49
N VAL A 26 -4.11 -5.41 22.71
CA VAL A 26 -5.52 -5.18 22.36
C VAL A 26 -5.67 -4.82 20.88
N ALA A 27 -4.76 -4.02 20.33
CA ALA A 27 -4.77 -3.66 18.91
C ALA A 27 -4.58 -4.88 18.00
N ASP A 28 -3.75 -5.84 18.40
CA ASP A 28 -3.42 -7.04 17.64
C ASP A 28 -4.62 -7.96 17.50
N LYS A 29 -5.37 -8.19 18.58
CA LYS A 29 -6.64 -8.96 18.55
C LYS A 29 -7.64 -8.40 17.54
N ARG A 30 -7.65 -7.07 17.36
CA ARG A 30 -8.51 -6.37 16.40
C ARG A 30 -7.91 -6.34 15.00
N THR A 31 -6.59 -6.33 14.88
CA THR A 31 -5.88 -6.06 13.62
C THR A 31 -5.52 -7.33 12.89
N TYR A 32 -5.11 -8.40 13.57
CA TYR A 32 -4.75 -9.68 12.97
C TYR A 32 -5.89 -10.68 13.10
N VAL A 33 -6.48 -11.05 11.96
CA VAL A 33 -7.63 -11.94 11.89
C VAL A 33 -7.20 -13.27 11.26
N HIS A 34 -7.02 -14.29 12.10
CA HIS A 34 -6.72 -15.67 11.70
C HIS A 34 -7.99 -16.35 11.18
N TRP A 35 -8.13 -16.39 9.86
CA TRP A 35 -9.39 -16.81 9.21
C TRP A 35 -9.17 -17.62 7.92
N ALA A 36 -8.09 -17.34 7.20
CA ALA A 36 -7.91 -17.95 5.89
C ALA A 36 -7.48 -19.41 6.01
N LYS A 37 -8.25 -20.31 5.39
CA LYS A 37 -7.93 -21.76 5.28
C LYS A 37 -7.11 -22.10 4.03
N LYS A 38 -6.94 -21.13 3.13
CA LYS A 38 -6.22 -21.28 1.86
C LYS A 38 -5.63 -19.94 1.44
N LYS A 39 -4.65 -19.99 0.53
CA LYS A 39 -4.13 -18.79 -0.14
C LYS A 39 -5.04 -18.38 -1.29
N TYR A 40 -5.00 -17.09 -1.62
CA TYR A 40 -5.80 -16.47 -2.66
C TYR A 40 -4.92 -15.97 -3.79
N ASP A 41 -5.34 -16.25 -5.01
CA ASP A 41 -4.64 -15.90 -6.25
C ASP A 41 -5.13 -14.57 -6.83
N VAL A 42 -6.31 -14.10 -6.42
CA VAL A 42 -6.92 -12.87 -6.91
C VAL A 42 -7.49 -12.07 -5.75
N LEU A 43 -7.07 -10.82 -5.61
CA LEU A 43 -7.74 -9.84 -4.75
C LEU A 43 -8.67 -8.97 -5.59
N VAL A 44 -9.92 -8.78 -5.14
CA VAL A 44 -10.91 -7.96 -5.87
C VAL A 44 -11.49 -6.90 -4.95
N PHE A 45 -11.36 -5.62 -5.33
CA PHE A 45 -11.96 -4.50 -4.61
C PHE A 45 -12.19 -3.27 -5.50
N GLY A 46 -12.88 -2.26 -4.97
CA GLY A 46 -13.04 -0.96 -5.61
C GLY A 46 -12.29 0.13 -4.85
N MET A 47 -11.89 1.18 -5.56
CA MET A 47 -11.16 2.32 -5.01
C MET A 47 -12.00 3.60 -5.18
N PRO A 48 -12.53 4.17 -4.08
CA PRO A 48 -13.24 5.45 -4.12
C PRO A 48 -12.31 6.60 -4.49
N GLN A 49 -12.81 7.66 -5.12
CA GLN A 49 -11.99 8.86 -5.39
C GLN A 49 -11.40 9.47 -4.10
N LYS A 50 -12.21 9.52 -3.03
CA LYS A 50 -11.85 10.14 -1.76
C LYS A 50 -11.83 9.12 -0.62
N PHE A 51 -10.65 8.91 -0.04
CA PHE A 51 -10.44 8.16 1.20
C PHE A 51 -9.08 8.51 1.80
N HIS A 52 -8.86 8.18 3.07
CA HIS A 52 -7.58 8.30 3.79
C HIS A 52 -6.85 9.66 3.66
N TYR A 53 -6.01 9.86 2.63
CA TYR A 53 -5.28 11.12 2.40
C TYR A 53 -6.11 12.24 1.75
N GLY A 54 -7.31 11.91 1.27
CA GLY A 54 -8.30 12.88 0.83
C GLY A 54 -8.78 12.68 -0.59
N ASP A 55 -9.28 13.77 -1.17
CA ASP A 55 -9.93 13.75 -2.47
C ASP A 55 -8.90 13.58 -3.60
N GLY A 56 -9.16 12.65 -4.50
CA GLY A 56 -8.27 12.28 -5.60
C GLY A 56 -7.32 11.13 -5.29
N MET A 57 -7.22 10.64 -4.05
CA MET A 57 -6.33 9.52 -3.71
C MET A 57 -6.60 8.29 -4.58
N GLY A 58 -7.87 7.97 -4.85
CA GLY A 58 -8.22 6.78 -5.61
C GLY A 58 -8.14 6.91 -7.12
N THR A 59 -8.04 8.13 -7.64
CA THR A 59 -8.05 8.40 -9.10
C THR A 59 -6.76 9.02 -9.60
N ASN A 60 -5.87 9.45 -8.71
CA ASN A 60 -4.52 9.90 -9.01
C ASN A 60 -3.59 8.68 -9.19
N PRO A 61 -2.80 8.62 -10.28
CA PRO A 61 -1.99 7.44 -10.60
C PRO A 61 -0.89 7.12 -9.58
N ILE A 62 -0.30 8.12 -8.94
CA ILE A 62 0.72 7.88 -7.90
C ILE A 62 0.06 7.49 -6.57
N MET A 63 -0.96 8.24 -6.15
CA MET A 63 -1.60 8.01 -4.85
C MET A 63 -2.28 6.65 -4.76
N MET A 64 -2.88 6.16 -5.86
CA MET A 64 -3.53 4.85 -5.87
C MET A 64 -2.55 3.70 -5.66
N MET A 65 -1.26 3.88 -6.00
CA MET A 65 -0.23 2.85 -5.77
C MET A 65 -0.03 2.54 -4.30
N GLN A 66 -0.09 3.56 -3.43
CA GLN A 66 -0.09 3.33 -1.99
C GLN A 66 -1.29 2.46 -1.59
N ALA A 67 -2.47 2.76 -2.12
CA ALA A 67 -3.71 2.08 -1.73
C ALA A 67 -3.70 0.60 -2.14
N LEU A 68 -3.15 0.30 -3.31
CA LEU A 68 -2.90 -1.06 -3.81
C LEU A 68 -1.91 -1.79 -2.91
N SER A 69 -0.76 -1.16 -2.63
CA SER A 69 0.29 -1.71 -1.77
C SER A 69 -0.18 -1.97 -0.34
N ALA A 70 -1.02 -1.10 0.22
CA ALA A 70 -1.60 -1.30 1.53
C ALA A 70 -2.45 -2.58 1.62
N GLN A 71 -3.09 -3.01 0.53
CA GLN A 71 -3.80 -4.30 0.52
C GLN A 71 -2.81 -5.47 0.50
N VAL A 72 -1.70 -5.34 -0.23
CA VAL A 72 -0.63 -6.34 -0.20
C VAL A 72 -0.12 -6.50 1.23
N LEU A 73 0.25 -5.42 1.92
CA LEU A 73 0.76 -5.49 3.30
C LEU A 73 -0.24 -6.16 4.28
N ARG A 74 -1.54 -5.92 4.08
CA ARG A 74 -2.61 -6.49 4.92
C ARG A 74 -2.88 -7.96 4.62
N PHE A 75 -2.73 -8.38 3.38
CA PHE A 75 -3.15 -9.70 2.92
C PHE A 75 -2.00 -10.59 2.47
N LYS A 76 -0.75 -10.15 2.56
CA LYS A 76 0.43 -10.90 2.10
C LYS A 76 0.49 -12.33 2.65
N ARG A 77 0.08 -12.51 3.92
CA ARG A 77 0.00 -13.82 4.59
C ARG A 77 -1.06 -14.75 3.99
N VAL A 78 -2.02 -14.25 3.24
CA VAL A 78 -3.08 -15.03 2.60
C VAL A 78 -3.02 -14.96 1.07
N MET A 79 -2.11 -14.18 0.50
CA MET A 79 -1.86 -14.14 -0.94
C MET A 79 -0.99 -15.32 -1.38
N SER A 80 -1.26 -15.87 -2.55
CA SER A 80 -0.33 -16.77 -3.24
C SER A 80 0.82 -15.97 -3.88
N ASP A 81 1.90 -16.64 -4.26
CA ASP A 81 3.06 -15.97 -4.88
C ASP A 81 2.79 -15.50 -6.30
N ARG A 82 1.70 -15.98 -6.92
CA ARG A 82 1.23 -15.56 -8.24
C ARG A 82 0.03 -14.62 -8.17
N CYS A 83 -0.21 -14.01 -7.01
CA CYS A 83 -1.42 -13.24 -6.77
C CYS A 83 -1.51 -12.03 -7.72
N VAL A 84 -2.71 -11.79 -8.25
CA VAL A 84 -3.04 -10.57 -8.99
C VAL A 84 -4.06 -9.72 -8.22
N ILE A 85 -4.11 -8.43 -8.52
CA ILE A 85 -5.14 -7.52 -8.00
C ILE A 85 -6.05 -7.08 -9.15
N LEU A 86 -7.36 -7.17 -8.95
CA LEU A 86 -8.37 -6.53 -9.78
C LEU A 86 -9.01 -5.40 -8.98
N CYS A 87 -8.73 -4.17 -9.37
CA CYS A 87 -9.19 -2.98 -8.67
C CYS A 87 -9.97 -2.06 -9.59
N SER A 88 -11.21 -1.74 -9.26
CA SER A 88 -11.92 -0.67 -9.97
C SER A 88 -11.44 0.70 -9.50
N SER A 89 -11.08 1.57 -10.44
CA SER A 89 -10.77 2.98 -10.20
C SER A 89 -11.01 3.77 -11.48
N LEU A 90 -11.50 5.01 -11.34
CA LEU A 90 -11.63 5.92 -12.48
C LEU A 90 -10.29 6.30 -13.09
N CYS A 91 -9.17 6.23 -12.33
CA CYS A 91 -7.82 6.60 -12.75
C CYS A 91 -7.80 7.65 -13.87
N ASN A 92 -8.30 8.84 -13.56
CA ASN A 92 -8.66 9.86 -14.56
C ASN A 92 -7.64 11.01 -14.61
N GLY A 93 -6.47 10.82 -14.01
CA GLY A 93 -5.44 11.86 -13.93
C GLY A 93 -5.81 13.04 -13.04
N TYR A 94 -6.79 12.88 -12.12
CA TYR A 94 -7.08 13.93 -11.15
C TYR A 94 -5.99 14.01 -10.08
N PHE A 95 -4.92 14.73 -10.38
CA PHE A 95 -3.76 14.89 -9.49
C PHE A 95 -4.07 15.70 -8.22
N ASN A 96 -5.19 16.44 -8.21
CA ASN A 96 -5.54 17.39 -7.16
C ASN A 96 -4.37 18.34 -6.84
N ASP A 97 -4.00 19.17 -7.83
CA ASP A 97 -2.82 20.04 -7.79
C ASP A 97 -2.84 21.06 -6.62
N ALA A 98 -4.01 21.34 -6.03
CA ALA A 98 -4.10 22.15 -4.81
C ALA A 98 -3.57 21.39 -3.58
N ARG A 99 -3.85 20.09 -3.47
CA ARG A 99 -3.45 19.24 -2.34
C ARG A 99 -2.05 18.64 -2.54
N TRP A 100 -1.72 18.29 -3.78
CA TRP A 100 -0.48 17.63 -4.15
C TRP A 100 0.17 18.28 -5.38
N PRO A 101 0.64 19.53 -5.26
CA PRO A 101 1.09 20.35 -6.39
C PRO A 101 2.28 19.77 -7.18
N TYR A 102 2.98 18.80 -6.59
CA TYR A 102 4.19 18.18 -7.13
C TYR A 102 3.92 16.84 -7.83
N LEU A 103 2.76 16.19 -7.64
CA LEU A 103 2.56 14.82 -8.11
C LEU A 103 2.53 14.70 -9.64
N ARG A 104 2.05 15.73 -10.34
CA ARG A 104 2.07 15.73 -11.81
C ARG A 104 3.50 15.72 -12.35
N ALA A 105 4.37 16.56 -11.77
CA ALA A 105 5.78 16.61 -12.15
C ALA A 105 6.50 15.31 -11.79
N LEU A 106 6.22 14.73 -10.61
CA LEU A 106 6.75 13.41 -10.25
C LEU A 106 6.31 12.29 -11.20
N TYR A 107 5.06 12.32 -11.64
CA TYR A 107 4.57 11.33 -12.61
C TYR A 107 5.33 11.45 -13.93
N GLU A 108 5.54 12.68 -14.42
CA GLU A 108 6.30 12.91 -15.65
C GLU A 108 7.75 12.46 -15.50
N ASP A 109 8.45 12.88 -14.44
CA ASP A 109 9.84 12.50 -14.19
C ASP A 109 10.02 10.98 -14.12
N PHE A 110 9.04 10.25 -13.55
CA PHE A 110 9.06 8.79 -13.49
C PHE A 110 8.99 8.12 -14.86
N GLN A 111 8.46 8.79 -15.89
CA GLN A 111 8.44 8.25 -17.25
C GLN A 111 9.78 8.42 -17.98
N HIS A 112 10.75 9.12 -17.39
CA HIS A 112 12.00 9.53 -18.04
C HIS A 112 13.23 9.19 -17.20
N ASP A 113 14.41 9.57 -17.71
CA ASP A 113 15.69 9.59 -16.98
C ASP A 113 16.04 8.29 -16.23
N SER A 114 15.79 7.15 -16.90
CA SER A 114 16.10 5.80 -16.40
C SER A 114 15.42 5.44 -15.06
N MET A 115 14.27 6.04 -14.76
CA MET A 115 13.44 5.68 -13.59
C MET A 115 12.64 4.40 -13.88
N ASN A 116 13.31 3.24 -13.80
CA ASN A 116 12.73 1.96 -14.18
C ASN A 116 11.80 1.39 -13.10
N ILE A 117 12.14 1.63 -11.83
CA ILE A 117 11.34 1.23 -10.67
C ILE A 117 11.08 2.44 -9.78
N LEU A 118 9.97 2.40 -9.02
CA LEU A 118 9.55 3.52 -8.18
C LEU A 118 10.63 4.02 -7.19
N PRO A 119 11.51 3.18 -6.61
CA PRO A 119 12.61 3.63 -5.77
C PRO A 119 13.67 4.49 -6.48
N ASP A 120 13.81 4.40 -7.80
CA ASP A 120 14.80 5.19 -8.57
C ASP A 120 14.55 6.71 -8.42
N MET A 121 13.28 7.09 -8.21
CA MET A 121 12.88 8.47 -7.94
C MET A 121 13.52 9.06 -6.69
N ASN A 122 13.92 8.24 -5.71
CA ASN A 122 14.36 8.72 -4.40
C ASN A 122 15.54 9.71 -4.48
N ARG A 123 16.38 9.64 -5.52
CA ARG A 123 17.46 10.61 -5.75
C ARG A 123 16.99 12.05 -5.96
N LEU A 124 15.74 12.24 -6.42
CA LEU A 124 15.10 13.56 -6.58
C LEU A 124 14.38 14.02 -5.30
N GLY A 125 14.37 13.20 -4.24
CA GLY A 125 13.62 13.46 -3.01
C GLY A 125 14.00 14.78 -2.34
N GLU A 126 15.29 15.11 -2.27
CA GLU A 126 15.76 16.39 -1.70
C GLU A 126 15.41 17.57 -2.60
N TYR A 127 15.57 17.43 -3.92
CA TYR A 127 15.23 18.47 -4.90
C TYR A 127 13.76 18.91 -4.77
N TYR A 128 12.84 17.95 -4.73
CA TYR A 128 11.43 18.23 -4.50
C TYR A 128 11.12 18.65 -3.06
N GLY A 129 11.74 17.99 -2.08
CA GLY A 129 11.54 18.24 -0.65
C GLY A 129 11.95 19.64 -0.20
N THR A 130 12.90 20.26 -0.91
CA THR A 130 13.44 21.60 -0.61
C THR A 130 12.92 22.69 -1.54
N ASN A 131 12.06 22.36 -2.50
CA ASN A 131 11.48 23.33 -3.42
C ASN A 131 10.67 24.40 -2.65
N ALA A 132 11.11 25.65 -2.74
CA ALA A 132 10.57 26.75 -1.97
C ALA A 132 9.07 26.99 -2.22
N GLU A 133 8.59 26.80 -3.46
CA GLU A 133 7.18 27.01 -3.80
C GLU A 133 6.30 25.92 -3.18
N TYR A 134 6.71 24.65 -3.29
CA TYR A 134 5.95 23.56 -2.70
C TYR A 134 5.96 23.62 -1.17
N ILE A 135 7.08 23.98 -0.54
CA ILE A 135 7.14 24.23 0.90
C ILE A 135 6.19 25.36 1.29
N ARG A 136 6.15 26.45 0.51
CA ARG A 136 5.21 27.55 0.77
C ARG A 136 3.75 27.09 0.70
N LYS A 137 3.39 26.27 -0.30
CA LYS A 137 2.05 25.67 -0.42
C LYS A 137 1.73 24.72 0.75
N TYR A 138 2.69 23.91 1.18
CA TYR A 138 2.54 23.05 2.37
C TYR A 138 2.27 23.88 3.63
N ARG A 139 3.07 24.93 3.88
CA ARG A 139 2.99 25.75 5.10
C ARG A 139 1.76 26.65 5.14
N PHE A 140 1.31 27.17 4.00
CA PHE A 140 0.33 28.27 3.97
C PHE A 140 -0.91 27.98 3.12
N ALA A 141 -0.98 26.85 2.42
CA ALA A 141 -2.10 26.51 1.54
C ALA A 141 -2.65 25.08 1.75
N ASN A 142 -2.32 24.43 2.87
CA ASN A 142 -2.82 23.09 3.24
C ASN A 142 -2.47 21.98 2.23
N ALA A 143 -1.46 22.19 1.38
CA ALA A 143 -0.91 21.13 0.55
C ALA A 143 -0.14 20.11 1.42
N PHE A 144 0.15 18.94 0.89
CA PHE A 144 1.09 18.00 1.53
C PHE A 144 2.54 18.41 1.28
N HIS A 145 3.44 17.95 2.15
CA HIS A 145 4.88 18.10 1.93
C HIS A 145 5.32 17.28 0.70
N PRO A 146 6.20 17.78 -0.18
CA PRO A 146 6.61 17.08 -1.41
C PRO A 146 7.12 15.67 -1.24
N PHE A 147 7.86 15.43 -0.16
CA PHE A 147 8.39 14.10 0.17
C PHE A 147 7.28 13.03 0.30
N HIS A 148 6.03 13.42 0.58
CA HIS A 148 4.91 12.51 0.60
C HIS A 148 4.70 11.79 -0.74
N GLY A 149 4.98 12.42 -1.89
CA GLY A 149 4.88 11.74 -3.19
C GLY A 149 5.85 10.55 -3.29
N PHE A 150 7.08 10.74 -2.82
CA PHE A 150 8.12 9.71 -2.84
C PHE A 150 7.78 8.54 -1.91
N SER A 151 7.21 8.80 -0.73
CA SER A 151 6.77 7.71 0.14
C SER A 151 5.59 6.92 -0.44
N MET A 152 4.70 7.55 -1.22
CA MET A 152 3.65 6.82 -1.96
C MET A 152 4.23 5.95 -3.06
N MET A 153 5.23 6.44 -3.79
CA MET A 153 5.92 5.68 -4.84
C MET A 153 6.72 4.51 -4.26
N ALA A 154 7.53 4.73 -3.23
CA ALA A 154 8.27 3.67 -2.56
C ALA A 154 7.33 2.57 -2.01
N CYS A 155 6.20 2.97 -1.42
CA CYS A 155 5.17 2.02 -1.01
C CYS A 155 4.57 1.27 -2.20
N GLY A 156 4.31 1.96 -3.32
CA GLY A 156 3.85 1.37 -4.56
C GLY A 156 4.73 0.23 -5.08
N HIS A 157 6.06 0.33 -4.91
CA HIS A 157 6.99 -0.71 -5.32
C HIS A 157 6.77 -2.05 -4.61
N ILE A 158 6.28 -2.02 -3.36
CA ILE A 158 5.93 -3.25 -2.64
C ILE A 158 4.80 -3.98 -3.38
N ALA A 159 3.85 -3.28 -3.97
CA ALA A 159 2.79 -3.92 -4.76
C ALA A 159 3.35 -4.60 -6.02
N GLU A 160 4.27 -3.93 -6.70
CA GLU A 160 4.98 -4.45 -7.87
C GLU A 160 5.77 -5.72 -7.53
N MET A 161 6.56 -5.71 -6.45
CA MET A 161 7.37 -6.87 -6.03
C MET A 161 6.53 -8.08 -5.57
N ASN A 162 5.28 -7.88 -5.18
CA ASN A 162 4.49 -8.90 -4.47
C ASN A 162 3.22 -9.33 -5.22
N THR A 163 3.03 -8.85 -6.45
CA THR A 163 1.93 -9.26 -7.31
C THR A 163 2.44 -9.60 -8.70
N SER A 164 1.83 -10.57 -9.36
CA SER A 164 2.19 -10.87 -10.76
C SER A 164 1.63 -9.85 -11.74
N ALA A 165 0.51 -9.22 -11.39
CA ALA A 165 -0.09 -8.12 -12.13
C ALA A 165 -1.14 -7.41 -11.28
N ILE A 166 -1.35 -6.13 -11.59
CA ILE A 166 -2.44 -5.33 -11.05
C ILE A 166 -3.24 -4.78 -12.23
N TYR A 167 -4.55 -4.98 -12.19
CA TYR A 167 -5.50 -4.51 -13.18
C TYR A 167 -6.34 -3.39 -12.59
N ILE A 168 -6.34 -2.26 -13.29
CA ILE A 168 -7.28 -1.16 -13.07
C ILE A 168 -8.47 -1.35 -14.01
N VAL A 169 -9.64 -1.60 -13.42
CA VAL A 169 -10.89 -1.85 -14.13
C VAL A 169 -11.69 -0.54 -14.24
N GLY A 170 -12.03 -0.15 -15.47
CA GLY A 170 -12.83 1.05 -15.74
C GLY A 170 -12.08 2.38 -15.63
N ALA A 171 -10.77 2.40 -15.89
CA ALA A 171 -9.99 3.63 -15.97
C ALA A 171 -10.51 4.55 -17.09
N GLN A 172 -10.84 5.80 -16.77
CA GLN A 172 -11.26 6.82 -17.73
C GLN A 172 -10.10 7.29 -18.60
N ASP A 173 -8.90 7.42 -18.01
CA ASP A 173 -7.67 7.70 -18.73
C ASP A 173 -6.64 6.58 -18.47
N PRO A 174 -6.70 5.50 -19.28
CA PRO A 174 -5.86 4.32 -19.06
C PRO A 174 -4.36 4.60 -19.27
N GLY A 175 -3.97 5.73 -19.88
CA GLY A 175 -2.56 6.09 -20.06
C GLY A 175 -1.84 6.23 -18.71
N TYR A 176 -2.51 6.87 -17.75
CA TYR A 176 -1.95 7.07 -16.40
C TYR A 176 -1.72 5.76 -15.64
N ALA A 177 -2.65 4.82 -15.71
CA ALA A 177 -2.47 3.51 -15.08
C ALA A 177 -1.32 2.73 -15.75
N ARG A 178 -1.22 2.75 -17.08
CA ARG A 178 -0.14 2.08 -17.82
C ARG A 178 1.23 2.67 -17.50
N GLY A 179 1.35 3.99 -17.36
CA GLY A 179 2.61 4.65 -16.99
C GLY A 179 3.10 4.29 -15.58
N MET A 180 2.21 3.80 -14.72
CA MET A 180 2.56 3.24 -13.40
C MET A 180 2.83 1.72 -13.44
N GLY A 181 2.97 1.13 -14.62
CA GLY A 181 3.21 -0.31 -14.79
C GLY A 181 1.97 -1.20 -14.65
N LEU A 182 0.77 -0.61 -14.57
CA LEU A 182 -0.47 -1.35 -14.34
C LEU A 182 -1.13 -1.79 -15.64
N LYS A 183 -1.94 -2.84 -15.55
CA LYS A 183 -2.80 -3.30 -16.65
C LYS A 183 -4.17 -2.62 -16.54
N VAL A 184 -4.85 -2.48 -17.66
CA VAL A 184 -6.19 -1.86 -17.73
C VAL A 184 -7.17 -2.75 -18.49
N ARG A 185 -8.39 -2.85 -18.02
CA ARG A 185 -9.51 -3.55 -18.70
C ARG A 185 -10.81 -2.78 -18.47
N GLU A 186 -11.79 -3.01 -19.33
CA GLU A 186 -13.08 -2.34 -19.20
C GLU A 186 -13.89 -2.94 -18.04
N SER A 187 -13.89 -4.27 -17.92
CA SER A 187 -14.69 -5.01 -16.94
C SER A 187 -13.85 -5.95 -16.05
N PHE A 188 -14.45 -6.41 -14.95
CA PHE A 188 -13.81 -7.39 -14.06
C PHE A 188 -13.70 -8.76 -14.72
N GLU A 189 -14.65 -9.13 -15.57
CA GLU A 189 -14.69 -10.38 -16.32
C GLU A 189 -13.50 -10.46 -17.28
N GLU A 190 -13.24 -9.41 -18.06
CA GLU A 190 -12.08 -9.35 -18.94
C GLU A 190 -10.75 -9.38 -18.19
N ALA A 191 -10.68 -8.68 -17.05
CA ALA A 191 -9.49 -8.66 -16.22
C ALA A 191 -9.21 -10.03 -15.58
N LEU A 192 -10.26 -10.72 -15.13
CA LEU A 192 -10.15 -12.06 -14.58
C LEU A 192 -9.74 -13.07 -15.66
N GLU A 193 -10.34 -13.04 -16.86
CA GLU A 193 -9.97 -13.95 -17.95
C GLU A 193 -8.53 -13.74 -18.42
N ASP A 194 -8.08 -12.48 -18.55
CA ASP A 194 -6.67 -12.19 -18.85
C ASP A 194 -5.73 -12.69 -17.76
N ALA A 195 -6.12 -12.54 -16.48
CA ALA A 195 -5.34 -13.02 -15.35
C ALA A 195 -5.27 -14.55 -15.30
N LYS A 196 -6.40 -15.24 -15.52
CA LYS A 196 -6.46 -16.72 -15.59
C LYS A 196 -5.51 -17.24 -16.66
N LYS A 197 -5.54 -16.63 -17.85
CA LYS A 197 -4.69 -17.02 -18.98
C LYS A 197 -3.19 -16.82 -18.72
N LYS A 198 -2.80 -15.76 -18.00
CA LYS A 198 -1.39 -15.34 -17.91
C LYS A 198 -0.72 -15.63 -16.58
N PHE A 199 -1.46 -15.66 -15.49
CA PHE A 199 -0.89 -15.63 -14.13
C PHE A 199 -1.49 -16.69 -13.22
N VAL A 200 -2.82 -16.84 -13.23
CA VAL A 200 -3.53 -17.56 -12.15
C VAL A 200 -4.24 -18.85 -12.56
N GLY A 201 -4.18 -19.29 -13.82
CA GLY A 201 -4.81 -20.53 -14.27
C GLY A 201 -6.35 -20.50 -14.20
N GLU A 202 -6.99 -21.62 -14.55
CA GLU A 202 -8.46 -21.67 -14.78
C GLU A 202 -9.32 -21.59 -13.52
N ASN A 203 -8.83 -22.02 -12.36
CA ASN A 203 -9.62 -22.09 -11.12
C ASN A 203 -8.93 -21.34 -9.96
N PRO A 204 -8.76 -20.02 -10.04
CA PRO A 204 -8.09 -19.25 -9.00
C PRO A 204 -8.95 -19.11 -7.74
N ASN A 205 -8.31 -19.06 -6.58
CA ASN A 205 -8.98 -18.67 -5.34
C ASN A 205 -9.14 -17.14 -5.29
N ILE A 206 -10.38 -16.67 -5.29
CA ILE A 206 -10.69 -15.23 -5.32
C ILE A 206 -11.08 -14.73 -3.93
N LEU A 207 -10.43 -13.65 -3.46
CA LEU A 207 -10.78 -12.91 -2.25
C LEU A 207 -11.46 -11.60 -2.64
N ALA A 208 -12.79 -11.54 -2.48
CA ALA A 208 -13.58 -10.34 -2.72
C ALA A 208 -13.67 -9.49 -1.44
N LEU A 209 -13.35 -8.20 -1.57
CA LEU A 209 -13.24 -7.25 -0.46
C LEU A 209 -14.15 -6.02 -0.71
N PRO A 210 -15.48 -6.17 -0.61
CA PRO A 210 -16.44 -5.11 -0.99
C PRO A 210 -16.45 -3.89 -0.05
N LEU A 211 -15.82 -4.01 1.13
CA LEU A 211 -15.77 -2.96 2.15
C LEU A 211 -14.41 -2.27 2.26
N THR A 212 -13.48 -2.59 1.35
CA THR A 212 -12.17 -1.91 1.28
C THR A 212 -12.37 -0.40 1.21
N PHE A 213 -11.60 0.33 2.02
CA PHE A 213 -11.66 1.79 2.19
C PHE A 213 -12.95 2.37 2.78
N LYS A 214 -13.97 1.54 3.07
CA LYS A 214 -15.21 1.96 3.75
C LYS A 214 -15.20 1.65 5.25
N ARG A 215 -14.36 0.72 5.69
CA ARG A 215 -14.19 0.32 7.09
C ARG A 215 -12.71 0.24 7.43
N ALA A 216 -12.38 0.36 8.73
CA ALA A 216 -11.00 0.23 9.15
C ALA A 216 -10.50 -1.20 8.84
N ALA A 217 -9.38 -1.30 8.14
CA ALA A 217 -8.90 -2.57 7.61
C ALA A 217 -8.27 -3.47 8.68
N VAL A 218 -8.13 -4.74 8.36
CA VAL A 218 -7.44 -5.76 9.16
C VAL A 218 -6.36 -6.42 8.32
N HIS A 219 -5.42 -7.07 8.98
CA HIS A 219 -4.51 -8.03 8.39
C HIS A 219 -5.18 -9.40 8.43
N LEU A 220 -5.34 -10.05 7.27
CA LEU A 220 -5.82 -11.42 7.25
C LEU A 220 -4.61 -12.35 7.40
N CYS A 221 -4.76 -13.32 8.28
CA CYS A 221 -3.76 -14.33 8.58
C CYS A 221 -4.32 -15.72 8.26
N MET A 222 -3.41 -16.67 8.08
CA MET A 222 -3.80 -18.08 8.00
C MET A 222 -4.38 -18.52 9.34
N GLU A 223 -5.45 -19.30 9.30
CA GLU A 223 -6.04 -19.92 10.50
C GLU A 223 -5.08 -20.96 11.08
N ASP A 224 -4.50 -21.80 10.22
CA ASP A 224 -3.41 -22.71 10.59
C ASP A 224 -2.06 -21.98 10.50
N LYS A 225 -1.39 -21.85 11.64
CA LYS A 225 -0.06 -21.23 11.75
C LYS A 225 1.00 -21.94 10.91
N ASN A 226 0.87 -23.24 10.64
CA ASN A 226 1.81 -23.97 9.80
C ASN A 226 1.74 -23.56 8.32
N LEU A 227 0.62 -22.96 7.90
CA LEU A 227 0.45 -22.40 6.55
C LEU A 227 0.84 -20.91 6.50
N ASP A 228 1.09 -20.30 7.66
CA ASP A 228 1.62 -18.94 7.75
C ASP A 228 3.13 -18.99 7.58
N GLY A 229 3.59 -18.85 6.33
CA GLY A 229 5.01 -18.87 6.00
C GLY A 229 5.76 -17.60 6.42
N MET A 230 5.13 -16.69 7.18
CA MET A 230 5.70 -15.42 7.61
C MET A 230 5.73 -15.31 9.13
N ASP A 231 6.81 -14.77 9.67
CA ASP A 231 6.90 -14.44 11.11
C ASP A 231 6.04 -13.20 11.47
N GLU A 232 6.11 -12.77 12.73
CA GLU A 232 5.38 -11.60 13.24
C GLU A 232 5.74 -10.30 12.50
N TYR A 233 6.97 -10.22 11.98
CA TYR A 233 7.49 -9.09 11.22
C TYR A 233 7.24 -9.21 9.70
N GLY A 234 6.70 -10.34 9.24
CA GLY A 234 6.34 -10.58 7.85
C GLY A 234 7.42 -11.25 6.99
N PHE A 235 8.49 -11.76 7.61
CA PHE A 235 9.59 -12.42 6.90
C PHE A 235 9.30 -13.89 6.64
N ARG A 236 9.63 -14.36 5.44
CA ARG A 236 9.68 -15.80 5.13
C ARG A 236 11.09 -16.34 5.38
N PRO A 237 11.23 -17.55 5.92
CA PRO A 237 12.53 -18.21 5.97
C PRO A 237 13.16 -18.29 4.57
N GLY A 238 14.33 -17.66 4.39
CA GLY A 238 15.08 -17.69 3.13
C GLY A 238 14.78 -16.58 2.11
N ASP A 239 14.02 -15.53 2.46
CA ASP A 239 13.72 -14.41 1.55
C ASP A 239 14.98 -13.52 1.31
N PRO A 240 15.55 -13.48 0.10
CA PRO A 240 16.82 -12.79 -0.17
C PRO A 240 16.67 -11.26 -0.26
N HIS A 241 15.45 -10.74 -0.40
CA HIS A 241 15.17 -9.31 -0.59
C HIS A 241 15.16 -8.50 0.71
N TYR A 242 15.19 -9.17 1.85
CA TYR A 242 15.37 -8.58 3.16
C TYR A 242 16.62 -9.17 3.81
N ALA A 243 17.76 -8.98 3.14
CA ALA A 243 19.05 -9.36 3.70
C ALA A 243 19.21 -8.73 5.09
N HIS A 244 19.18 -9.58 6.12
CA HIS A 244 19.73 -9.38 7.46
C HIS A 244 19.74 -7.94 7.98
N HIS A 245 18.56 -7.35 8.21
CA HIS A 245 18.47 -6.47 9.37
C HIS A 245 18.16 -7.39 10.54
N ASP A 246 19.21 -7.84 11.22
CA ASP A 246 19.08 -8.57 12.48
C ASP A 246 18.07 -7.81 13.35
N ALA A 247 17.00 -8.47 13.78
CA ALA A 247 16.00 -7.84 14.64
C ALA A 247 16.66 -7.25 15.89
N ALA A 248 17.76 -7.84 16.36
CA ALA A 248 18.59 -7.29 17.43
C ALA A 248 19.33 -6.00 17.00
N GLN A 249 19.78 -5.89 15.75
CA GLN A 249 20.37 -4.67 15.20
C GLN A 249 19.33 -3.56 15.06
N ILE A 250 18.12 -3.82 14.55
CA ILE A 250 17.04 -2.82 14.51
C ILE A 250 16.72 -2.34 15.92
N LYS A 251 16.61 -3.28 16.87
CA LYS A 251 16.30 -2.97 18.27
C LYS A 251 17.42 -2.15 18.93
N ALA A 252 18.68 -2.48 18.64
CA ALA A 252 19.85 -1.72 19.10
C ALA A 252 19.92 -0.32 18.47
N GLU A 253 19.65 -0.20 17.17
CA GLU A 253 19.60 1.09 16.47
C GLU A 253 18.46 1.98 16.98
N GLN A 254 17.31 1.39 17.31
CA GLN A 254 16.18 2.08 17.95
C GLN A 254 16.53 2.54 19.37
N GLU A 255 17.15 1.68 20.19
CA GLU A 255 17.63 2.05 21.53
C GLU A 255 18.66 3.19 21.49
N VAL A 256 19.56 3.19 20.50
CA VAL A 256 20.54 4.27 20.29
C VAL A 256 19.87 5.57 19.83
N ARG A 257 18.77 5.49 19.07
CA ARG A 257 18.02 6.66 18.60
C ARG A 257 17.17 7.29 19.70
N GLU A 258 16.59 6.48 20.59
CA GLU A 258 15.86 6.94 21.78
C GLU A 258 16.77 7.63 22.82
N LEU A 259 18.08 7.41 22.77
CA LEU A 259 19.06 8.10 23.62
C LEU A 259 19.50 9.48 23.07
N ARG A 260 19.04 9.86 21.87
CA ARG A 260 19.42 11.11 21.18
C ARG A 260 18.29 12.15 21.10
N ASP A 261 17.09 11.81 21.55
CA ASP A 261 15.96 12.72 21.77
C ASP A 261 15.71 12.92 23.28
#